data_AF-A0AA90KJM4-F1
#
_entry.id   AF-A0AA90KJM4-F1
#
_cell.length_a   1.000
_cell.length_b   1.000
_cell.length_c   1.000
_cell.angle_alpha   90.00
_cell.angle_beta   90.00
_cell.angle_gamma   90.00
#
_symmetry.space_group_name_H-M   'P 1'
#
loop_
_entity.id
_entity.type
_entity.pdbx_description
1 polymer ?
#
loop_
_entity_poly.entity_id
_entity_poly.type
_entity_poly.pdbx_seq_one_letter_code
_entity_poly.pdbx_strand_id
1 'polypeptide(L)'
;MNYQKSSDGLHLLIDSTGMKFLGEGEWKRKKYGPEYRRQWRKLHIGIDAKTLQIRAIQLTTNNVSDSQVLGDLLNQIPQDEQIDSVYTDGAYDTKQCREVIADRQAHAVIPPRKKCETLERYKEQLARSK
;
A
#
# COMPACT_ATOMS: atom_id res chain seq x y z
N MET A 1 -3.03 -2.45 24.80
CA MET A 1 -1.75 -2.64 24.11
C MET A 1 -1.22 -1.25 23.79
N ASN A 2 -0.05 -0.90 24.30
CA ASN A 2 0.55 0.42 24.05
C ASN A 2 1.47 0.31 22.84
N TYR A 3 1.48 1.34 22.00
CA TYR A 3 2.42 1.45 20.89
C TYR A 3 3.84 1.53 21.44
N GLN A 4 4.73 0.69 20.93
CA GLN A 4 6.15 0.71 21.27
C GLN A 4 6.90 1.34 20.10
N LYS A 5 7.57 2.46 20.36
CA LYS A 5 8.46 3.09 19.37
C LYS A 5 9.66 2.20 19.11
N SER A 6 10.10 2.15 17.87
CA SER A 6 11.38 1.53 17.52
C SER A 6 12.53 2.40 18.05
N SER A 7 13.64 1.77 18.45
CA SER A 7 14.90 2.47 18.76
C SER A 7 15.62 2.94 17.50
N ASP A 8 15.39 2.25 16.38
CA ASP A 8 16.01 2.49 15.08
C ASP A 8 14.97 2.95 14.06
N GLY A 9 15.41 3.52 12.95
CA GLY A 9 14.53 3.86 11.83
C GLY A 9 13.77 2.65 11.29
N LEU A 10 12.50 2.89 10.94
CA LEU A 10 11.56 1.87 10.48
C LEU A 10 11.78 1.50 9.01
N HIS A 11 11.70 0.20 8.72
CA HIS A 11 11.63 -0.31 7.35
C HIS A 11 10.24 -0.89 7.11
N LEU A 12 9.34 -0.09 6.53
CA LEU A 12 7.93 -0.46 6.44
C LEU A 12 7.64 -1.30 5.21
N LEU A 13 7.04 -2.48 5.40
CA LEU A 13 6.40 -3.24 4.34
C LEU A 13 4.91 -2.91 4.34
N ILE A 14 4.41 -2.41 3.22
CA ILE A 14 3.00 -2.02 3.08
C ILE A 14 2.40 -2.79 1.92
N ASP A 15 1.30 -3.49 2.21
CA ASP A 15 0.50 -4.19 1.22
C ASP A 15 -0.98 -4.14 1.61
N SER A 16 -1.85 -4.46 0.65
CA SER A 16 -3.29 -4.56 0.86
C SER A 16 -3.81 -5.93 0.47
N THR A 17 -4.80 -6.42 1.20
CA THR A 17 -5.47 -7.68 0.89
C THR A 17 -6.99 -7.53 0.91
N GLY A 18 -7.66 -8.25 0.03
CA GLY A 18 -9.11 -8.33 -0.01
C GLY A 18 -9.64 -9.22 1.10
N MET A 19 -10.42 -8.66 2.02
CA MET A 19 -11.10 -9.39 3.08
C MET A 19 -12.59 -9.52 2.78
N LYS A 20 -13.07 -10.75 2.70
CA LYS A 20 -14.50 -11.06 2.59
C LYS A 20 -15.12 -11.03 3.99
N PHE A 21 -16.04 -10.10 4.21
CA PHE A 21 -16.69 -9.93 5.52
C PHE A 21 -18.15 -10.36 5.51
N LEU A 22 -18.80 -10.37 4.35
CA LEU A 22 -20.16 -10.85 4.17
C LEU A 22 -20.26 -11.72 2.91
N GLY A 23 -20.94 -12.86 3.02
CA GLY A 23 -21.09 -13.78 1.91
C GLY A 23 -20.99 -15.23 2.35
N GLU A 24 -21.80 -16.06 1.72
CA GLU A 24 -21.85 -17.50 1.98
C GLU A 24 -20.48 -18.15 1.81
N GLY A 25 -20.20 -19.14 2.66
CA GLY A 25 -18.99 -19.96 2.58
C GLY A 25 -18.81 -20.55 1.19
N GLU A 26 -17.55 -20.75 0.78
CA GLU A 26 -17.24 -21.23 -0.57
C GLU A 26 -17.90 -22.58 -0.87
N TRP A 27 -18.08 -23.43 0.14
CA TRP A 27 -18.78 -24.71 0.00
C TRP A 27 -20.26 -24.57 -0.34
N LYS A 28 -21.03 -23.77 0.42
CA LYS A 28 -22.48 -23.57 0.18
C LYS A 28 -22.70 -23.09 -1.24
N ARG A 29 -21.89 -22.12 -1.68
CA ARG A 29 -21.98 -21.55 -3.01
C ARG A 29 -21.65 -22.56 -4.12
N LYS A 30 -20.67 -23.43 -3.91
CA LYS A 30 -20.31 -24.49 -4.87
C LYS A 30 -21.42 -25.55 -5.00
N LYS A 31 -22.13 -25.84 -3.90
CA LYS A 31 -23.18 -26.86 -3.84
C LYS A 31 -24.55 -26.36 -4.27
N TYR A 32 -24.93 -25.16 -3.85
CA TYR A 32 -26.30 -24.65 -3.91
C TYR A 32 -26.42 -23.30 -4.65
N GLY A 33 -25.31 -22.75 -5.15
CA GLY A 33 -25.29 -21.43 -5.76
C GLY A 33 -25.29 -20.29 -4.73
N PRO A 34 -25.07 -19.04 -5.17
CA PRO A 34 -25.09 -17.87 -4.30
C PRO A 34 -26.53 -17.38 -4.05
N GLU A 35 -26.89 -17.19 -2.79
CA GLU A 35 -28.18 -16.59 -2.41
C GLU A 35 -28.10 -15.05 -2.35
N TYR A 36 -26.92 -14.49 -2.07
CA TYR A 36 -26.66 -13.04 -2.07
C TYR A 36 -25.22 -12.69 -2.49
N ARG A 37 -24.99 -11.42 -2.86
CA ARG A 37 -23.66 -10.94 -3.29
C ARG A 37 -22.66 -10.91 -2.13
N ARG A 38 -21.42 -11.32 -2.42
CA ARG A 38 -20.29 -11.14 -1.49
C ARG A 38 -20.03 -9.66 -1.28
N GLN A 39 -19.76 -9.27 -0.05
CA GLN A 39 -19.18 -7.98 0.25
C GLN A 39 -17.73 -8.15 0.71
N TRP A 40 -16.88 -7.32 0.12
CA TRP A 40 -15.44 -7.32 0.31
C TRP A 40 -15.01 -5.94 0.80
N ARG A 41 -14.00 -5.92 1.66
CA ARG A 41 -13.23 -4.73 2.04
C ARG A 41 -11.78 -4.96 1.64
N LYS A 42 -11.01 -3.88 1.56
CA LYS A 42 -9.55 -3.97 1.52
C LYS A 42 -9.00 -3.68 2.91
N LEU A 43 -8.13 -4.56 3.37
CA LEU A 43 -7.34 -4.38 4.58
C LEU A 43 -5.92 -4.01 4.15
N HIS A 44 -5.50 -2.79 4.47
CA HIS A 44 -4.15 -2.30 4.25
C HIS A 44 -3.38 -2.41 5.56
N ILE A 45 -2.17 -2.97 5.51
CA ILE A 45 -1.34 -3.19 6.69
C ILE A 45 0.06 -2.67 6.40
N GLY A 46 0.61 -1.89 7.33
CA GLY A 46 2.02 -1.54 7.39
C GLY A 46 2.71 -2.28 8.52
N ILE A 47 3.73 -3.08 8.22
CA ILE A 47 4.53 -3.81 9.22
C ILE A 47 5.97 -3.32 9.17
N ASP A 48 6.63 -3.28 10.33
CA ASP A 48 8.08 -3.10 10.37
C ASP A 48 8.79 -4.40 9.99
N ALA A 49 9.68 -4.35 9.02
CA ALA A 49 10.40 -5.52 8.49
C ALA A 49 11.33 -6.15 9.52
N LYS A 50 11.86 -5.37 10.48
CA LYS A 50 12.78 -5.87 11.51
C LYS A 50 12.03 -6.61 12.62
N THR A 51 11.02 -5.97 13.20
CA THR A 51 10.33 -6.48 14.40
C THR A 51 9.05 -7.26 14.09
N LEU A 52 8.56 -7.18 12.85
CA LEU A 52 7.26 -7.70 12.39
C LEU A 52 6.06 -7.09 13.12
N GLN A 53 6.25 -5.99 13.85
CA GLN A 53 5.17 -5.27 14.50
C GLN A 53 4.31 -4.55 13.45
N ILE A 54 2.99 -4.66 13.62
CA ILE A 54 2.03 -3.85 12.85
C ILE A 54 2.17 -2.39 13.31
N ARG A 55 2.56 -1.51 12.39
CA ARG A 55 2.73 -0.06 12.64
C ARG A 55 1.53 0.75 12.17
N ALA A 56 0.80 0.27 11.17
CA ALA A 56 -0.37 0.94 10.64
C ALA A 56 -1.38 -0.08 10.10
N ILE A 57 -2.67 0.25 10.20
CA ILE A 57 -3.77 -0.56 9.67
C ILE A 57 -4.88 0.36 9.16
N GLN A 58 -5.42 0.07 7.98
CA GLN A 58 -6.57 0.78 7.45
C GLN A 58 -7.52 -0.20 6.76
N LEU A 59 -8.80 -0.14 7.10
CA LEU A 59 -9.86 -0.90 6.41
C LEU A 59 -10.64 0.05 5.50
N THR A 60 -10.73 -0.28 4.21
CA THR A 60 -11.41 0.56 3.22
C THR A 60 -12.44 -0.24 2.42
N THR A 61 -13.33 0.46 1.73
CA THR A 61 -14.17 -0.10 0.67
C THR A 61 -13.31 -0.50 -0.54
N ASN A 62 -13.78 -1.47 -1.32
CA ASN A 62 -13.06 -1.93 -2.52
C ASN A 62 -12.83 -0.88 -3.62
N ASN A 63 -13.57 0.22 -3.62
CA ASN A 63 -13.44 1.29 -4.61
C ASN A 63 -12.30 2.27 -4.28
N VAL A 64 -11.68 2.17 -3.11
CA VAL A 64 -10.49 2.95 -2.76
C VAL A 64 -9.27 2.26 -3.35
N SER A 65 -8.45 3.01 -4.09
CA SER A 65 -7.19 2.51 -4.63
C SER A 65 -6.11 2.49 -3.56
N ASP A 66 -5.14 1.58 -3.71
CA ASP A 66 -4.12 1.36 -2.68
C ASP A 66 -3.22 2.60 -2.53
N SER A 67 -2.93 3.26 -3.66
CA SER A 67 -2.19 4.53 -3.70
C SER A 67 -2.80 5.66 -2.86
N GLN A 68 -4.13 5.71 -2.74
CA GLN A 68 -4.82 6.75 -1.97
C GLN A 68 -4.70 6.56 -0.46
N VAL A 69 -4.40 5.34 0.00
CA VAL A 69 -4.42 4.98 1.43
C VAL A 69 -3.04 5.16 2.07
N LEU A 70 -1.97 5.25 1.28
CA LEU A 70 -0.60 5.28 1.79
C LEU A 70 -0.35 6.44 2.76
N GLY A 71 -0.85 7.64 2.45
CA GLY A 71 -0.69 8.79 3.34
C GLY A 71 -1.35 8.58 4.70
N ASP A 72 -2.58 8.05 4.71
CA ASP A 72 -3.30 7.75 5.95
C ASP A 72 -2.57 6.71 6.79
N LEU A 73 -1.94 5.71 6.17
CA LEU A 73 -1.12 4.71 6.87
C LEU A 73 0.12 5.33 7.52
N LEU A 74 0.86 6.15 6.78
CA LEU A 74 2.09 6.78 7.30
C LEU A 74 1.78 7.82 8.40
N ASN A 75 0.60 8.44 8.36
CA ASN A 75 0.13 9.37 9.40
C ASN A 75 -0.23 8.68 10.73
N GLN A 76 -0.44 7.36 10.74
CA GLN A 76 -0.64 6.60 11.98
C GLN A 76 0.68 6.42 12.76
N ILE A 77 1.82 6.54 12.09
CA ILE A 77 3.14 6.44 12.70
C ILE A 77 3.49 7.82 13.28
N PRO A 78 3.93 7.91 14.55
CA PRO A 78 4.33 9.18 15.15
C PRO A 78 5.35 9.93 14.28
N GLN A 79 5.18 11.25 14.15
CA GLN A 79 6.05 12.07 13.31
C GLN A 79 7.51 12.08 13.79
N ASP A 80 7.72 11.94 15.10
CA ASP A 80 9.04 11.87 15.72
C ASP A 80 9.68 10.47 15.61
N GLU A 81 8.99 9.51 15.02
CA GLU A 81 9.57 8.23 14.67
C GLU A 81 10.02 8.21 13.21
N GLN A 82 11.29 7.91 13.01
CA GLN A 82 11.96 7.93 11.72
C GLN A 82 11.55 6.72 10.87
N ILE A 83 11.26 6.97 9.60
CA ILE A 83 11.02 5.94 8.59
C ILE A 83 12.19 5.99 7.62
N ASP A 84 12.99 4.93 7.55
CA ASP A 84 14.14 4.88 6.66
C ASP A 84 13.74 4.48 5.25
N SER A 85 12.79 3.55 5.13
CA SER A 85 12.36 3.04 3.83
C SER A 85 10.94 2.51 3.86
N VAL A 86 10.23 2.69 2.75
CA VAL A 86 8.88 2.17 2.53
C VAL A 86 8.89 1.25 1.32
N TYR A 87 8.55 -0.02 1.55
CA TYR A 87 8.43 -1.06 0.55
C TYR A 87 6.97 -1.28 0.21
N THR A 88 6.64 -1.19 -1.08
CA THR A 88 5.28 -1.41 -1.60
C THR A 88 5.35 -2.11 -2.95
N ASP A 89 4.22 -2.64 -3.40
CA ASP A 89 4.10 -3.18 -4.75
C ASP A 89 3.86 -2.07 -5.80
N GLY A 90 3.78 -2.45 -7.07
CA GLY A 90 3.58 -1.52 -8.17
C GLY A 90 2.23 -0.78 -8.15
N ALA A 91 1.25 -1.18 -7.32
CA ALA A 91 -0.02 -0.45 -7.19
C ALA A 91 0.18 0.92 -6.49
N TYR A 92 1.26 1.06 -5.72
CA TYR A 92 1.65 2.30 -5.05
C TYR A 92 2.63 3.16 -5.88
N ASP A 93 3.01 2.73 -7.10
CA ASP A 93 3.88 3.50 -7.99
C ASP A 93 3.14 4.68 -8.65
N THR A 94 2.85 5.70 -7.84
CA THR A 94 2.25 6.97 -8.26
C THR A 94 3.07 8.15 -7.77
N LYS A 95 2.94 9.31 -8.44
CA LYS A 95 3.63 10.55 -8.03
C LYS A 95 3.25 10.93 -6.60
N GLN A 96 1.96 10.88 -6.27
CA GLN A 96 1.45 11.20 -4.95
C GLN A 96 2.06 10.30 -3.86
N CYS A 97 2.13 8.99 -4.09
CA CYS A 97 2.75 8.08 -3.12
C CYS A 97 4.23 8.40 -2.90
N ARG A 98 4.97 8.70 -3.99
CA ARG A 98 6.39 9.07 -3.90
C ARG A 98 6.60 10.39 -3.16
N GLU A 99 5.73 11.37 -3.37
CA GLU A 99 5.74 12.64 -2.63
C GLU A 99 5.50 12.41 -1.13
N VAL A 100 4.46 11.67 -0.77
CA VAL A 100 4.15 11.35 0.63
C VAL A 100 5.30 10.60 1.34
N ILE A 101 5.97 9.67 0.65
CA ILE A 101 7.15 8.98 1.21
C ILE A 101 8.33 9.96 1.37
N ALA A 102 8.54 10.85 0.39
CA ALA A 102 9.59 11.85 0.43
C ALA A 102 9.36 12.90 1.53
N ASP A 103 8.11 13.27 1.81
CA ASP A 103 7.74 14.20 2.89
C ASP A 103 8.12 13.63 4.28
N ARG A 104 8.13 12.30 4.43
CA ARG A 104 8.64 11.61 5.63
C ARG A 104 10.16 11.38 5.57
N GLN A 105 10.85 11.94 4.58
CA GLN A 105 12.28 11.79 4.32
C GLN A 105 12.73 10.32 4.16
N ALA A 106 11.81 9.44 3.76
CA ALA A 106 12.03 8.01 3.64
C ALA A 106 12.42 7.61 2.21
N HIS A 107 13.13 6.49 2.07
CA HIS A 107 13.43 5.92 0.76
C HIS A 107 12.25 5.08 0.22
N ALA A 108 11.72 5.44 -0.94
CA ALA A 108 10.68 4.66 -1.61
C ALA A 108 11.27 3.45 -2.37
N VAL A 109 10.96 2.23 -1.93
CA VAL A 109 11.34 0.98 -2.61
C VAL A 109 10.09 0.39 -3.28
N ILE A 110 9.86 0.79 -4.53
CA ILE A 110 8.67 0.41 -5.30
C ILE A 110 9.11 -0.19 -6.64
N PRO A 111 8.74 -1.44 -6.97
CA PRO A 111 9.01 -2.01 -8.27
C PRO A 111 8.35 -1.19 -9.39
N PRO A 112 9.05 -0.87 -10.48
CA PRO A 112 8.49 -0.12 -11.58
C PRO A 112 7.35 -0.90 -12.25
N ARG A 113 6.25 -0.22 -12.61
CA ARG A 113 5.16 -0.87 -13.37
C ARG A 113 5.65 -1.34 -14.74
N LYS A 114 5.10 -2.46 -15.23
CA LYS A 114 5.45 -3.08 -16.54
C LYS A 114 5.38 -2.15 -17.76
N LYS A 115 4.67 -1.01 -17.68
CA LYS A 115 4.55 0.02 -18.73
C LYS A 115 5.08 1.40 -18.29
N CYS A 116 5.97 1.45 -17.30
CA CYS A 116 6.57 2.71 -16.88
C CYS A 116 7.62 3.12 -17.93
N GLU A 117 7.31 4.16 -18.72
CA GLU A 117 8.33 4.84 -19.52
C GLU A 117 9.20 5.67 -18.59
N THR A 118 10.52 5.47 -18.68
CA THR A 118 11.46 6.31 -17.95
C THR A 118 11.35 7.75 -18.48
N LEU A 119 11.59 8.73 -17.60
CA LEU A 119 11.57 10.14 -17.97
C LEU A 119 12.53 10.44 -19.14
N GLU A 120 13.63 9.67 -19.24
CA GLU A 120 14.54 9.70 -20.38
C GLU A 120 13.86 9.22 -21.67
N ARG A 121 13.17 8.07 -21.66
CA ARG A 121 12.45 7.55 -22.83
C ARG A 121 11.37 8.51 -23.34
N TYR A 122 10.66 9.15 -22.42
CA TYR A 122 9.65 10.17 -22.74
C TYR A 122 10.29 11.40 -23.39
N LYS A 123 11.44 11.87 -22.86
CA LYS A 123 12.20 12.98 -23.45
C LYS A 123 12.78 12.63 -24.82
N GLU A 124 13.27 11.40 -25.01
CA GLU A 124 13.78 10.91 -26.30
C GLU A 124 12.69 10.81 -27.37
N GLN A 125 11.48 10.36 -27.01
CA GLN A 125 10.35 10.33 -27.94
C GLN A 125 9.91 11.75 -28.35
N LEU A 126 9.86 12.71 -27.42
CA LEU A 126 9.57 14.12 -27.70
C LEU A 126 10.64 14.78 -28.59
N ALA A 127 11.90 14.36 -28.46
CA ALA A 127 12.99 14.86 -29.30
C ALA A 127 12.96 14.28 -30.73
N ARG A 128 12.44 13.06 -30.91
CA ARG A 128 12.27 12.41 -32.24
C ARG A 128 11.03 12.84 -33.01
N SER A 129 10.12 13.56 -32.36
CA SER A 129 8.86 14.05 -32.95
C SER A 129 8.90 15.56 -33.29
N LYS A 130 10.10 16.14 -33.31
CA LYS A 130 10.42 17.46 -33.86
C LYS A 130 11.39 17.30 -35.02
#